data_AF-A0A229QX90-F1
#
_entry.id   AF-A0A229QX90-F1
#
_cell.length_a   1.000
_cell.length_b   1.000
_cell.length_c   1.000
_cell.angle_alpha   90.00
_cell.angle_beta   90.00
_cell.angle_gamma   90.00
#
_symmetry.space_group_name_H-M   'P 1'
#
loop_
_entity.id
_entity.type
_entity.pdbx_description
1 polymer ?
#
loop_
_entity_poly.entity_id
_entity_poly.type
_entity_poly.pdbx_seq_one_letter_code
_entity_poly.pdbx_strand_id
1 'polypeptide(L)' 'MCWHCDNPGKTRNDYLIEEVRPLIRKYGWMVQAVDSGGAQPSFAYTVGLTDAGLPELVVTGLRERRS' A
#
# COMPACT_ATOMS: atom_id res chain seq x y z
N MET A 1 3.27 -8.69 4.80
CA MET A 1 4.60 -8.13 5.07
C MET A 1 4.44 -6.63 5.24
N CYS A 2 4.70 -6.12 6.46
CA CYS A 2 4.52 -4.71 6.80
C CYS A 2 5.85 -3.97 6.69
N TRP A 3 5.95 -2.98 5.79
CA TRP A 3 7.19 -2.23 5.55
C TRP A 3 7.77 -1.60 6.82
N HIS A 4 6.91 -1.11 7.72
CA HIS A 4 7.34 -0.50 8.97
C HIS A 4 7.90 -1.51 9.98
N CYS A 5 7.42 -2.76 9.94
CA CYS A 5 7.99 -3.85 10.74
C CYS A 5 9.39 -4.22 10.24
N ASP A 6 9.60 -4.19 8.92
CA ASP A 6 10.90 -4.47 8.30
C ASP A 6 11.88 -3.30 8.41
N ASN A 7 11.38 -2.08 8.71
CA ASN A 7 12.16 -0.84 8.83
C ASN A 7 11.93 -0.15 10.18
N PRO A 8 12.33 -0.77 11.30
CA PRO A 8 12.14 -0.20 12.63
C PRO A 8 12.87 1.15 12.74
N GLY A 9 12.15 2.19 13.19
CA GLY A 9 12.69 3.53 13.39
C GLY A 9 12.55 4.48 12.19
N LYS A 10 12.15 3.98 11.02
CA LYS A 10 11.77 4.86 9.90
C LYS A 10 10.38 5.43 10.11
N THR A 11 10.16 6.66 9.67
CA THR A 11 8.89 7.36 9.79
C THR A 11 7.95 7.02 8.63
N ARG A 12 6.69 7.46 8.75
CA ARG A 12 5.74 7.45 7.63
C ARG A 12 6.23 8.30 6.45
N ASN A 13 6.98 9.38 6.69
CA ASN A 13 7.51 10.21 5.61
C ASN A 13 8.59 9.47 4.82
N ASP A 14 9.43 8.69 5.50
CA ASP A 14 10.45 7.86 4.86
C ASP A 14 9.78 6.84 3.94
N TYR A 15 8.72 6.18 4.41
CA TYR A 15 7.90 5.29 3.58
C TYR A 15 7.35 5.98 2.32
N LEU A 16 6.82 7.20 2.46
CA LEU A 16 6.30 7.95 1.32
C LEU A 16 7.39 8.33 0.31
N ILE A 17 8.58 8.70 0.81
CA ILE A 17 9.71 9.14 -0.02
C ILE A 17 10.38 7.97 -0.73
N GLU A 18 10.56 6.86 -0.02
CA GLU A 18 11.35 5.71 -0.46
C GLU A 18 10.54 4.68 -1.25
N GLU A 19 9.24 4.51 -0.94
CA GLU A 19 8.41 3.47 -1.57
C GLU A 19 7.32 4.08 -2.47
N VAL A 20 6.48 4.95 -1.91
CA VAL A 20 5.26 5.39 -2.58
C VAL A 20 5.54 6.30 -3.76
N ARG A 21 6.27 7.40 -3.53
CA ARG A 21 6.54 8.41 -4.56
C ARG A 21 7.34 7.84 -5.74
N PRO A 22 8.36 6.99 -5.56
CA PRO A 22 9.06 6.36 -6.68
C PRO A 22 8.15 5.50 -7.55
N LEU A 23 7.26 4.69 -6.96
CA LEU A 23 6.32 3.85 -7.71
C LEU A 23 5.33 4.70 -8.51
N ILE A 24 4.71 5.71 -7.89
CA ILE A 24 3.79 6.61 -8.57
C ILE A 24 4.50 7.39 -9.68
N ARG A 25 5.72 7.91 -9.45
CA ARG A 25 6.50 8.57 -10.51
C ARG A 25 6.80 7.66 -11.70
N LYS A 26 7.01 6.37 -11.45
CA LYS A 26 7.39 5.39 -12.49
C LYS A 26 6.19 4.86 -13.25
N TYR A 27 5.08 4.60 -12.57
CA TYR A 27 3.93 3.86 -13.10
C TYR A 27 2.64 4.67 -13.15
N GLY A 28 2.63 5.89 -12.62
CA GLY A 28 1.46 6.75 -12.48
C GLY A 28 0.59 6.42 -11.26
N TRP A 29 0.75 5.24 -10.66
CA TRP A 29 -0.03 4.76 -9.52
C TRP A 29 0.68 3.58 -8.84
N MET A 30 0.15 3.12 -7.72
CA MET A 30 0.58 1.88 -7.07
C MET A 30 -0.57 1.19 -6.35
N VAL A 31 -0.36 -0.07 -5.93
CA VAL A 31 -1.24 -0.80 -5.02
C VAL A 31 -0.60 -0.84 -3.64
N GLN A 32 -1.36 -0.46 -2.61
CA GLN A 32 -1.02 -0.69 -1.22
C GLN A 32 -1.79 -1.89 -0.68
N ALA A 33 -1.08 -2.88 -0.15
CA ALA A 33 -1.68 -3.97 0.59
C ALA A 33 -1.61 -3.70 2.10
N VAL A 34 -2.70 -3.96 2.80
CA VAL A 34 -2.79 -3.92 4.26
C VAL A 34 -3.12 -5.33 4.72
N ASP A 35 -2.18 -5.93 5.43
CA ASP A 35 -2.39 -7.25 6.02
C ASP A 35 -3.41 -7.20 7.16
N SER A 36 -4.01 -8.34 7.44
CA SER A 36 -4.89 -8.56 8.58
C SER A 36 -4.17 -8.20 9.89
N GLY A 37 -4.85 -7.39 10.70
CA GLY A 37 -4.43 -7.04 12.05
C GLY A 37 -5.55 -7.38 13.04
N GLY A 38 -5.35 -8.41 13.86
CA GLY A 38 -6.36 -8.84 14.83
C GLY A 38 -7.66 -9.30 14.15
N ALA A 39 -8.77 -8.59 14.40
CA ALA A 39 -10.08 -8.90 13.84
C ALA A 39 -10.37 -8.26 12.46
N GLN A 40 -9.45 -7.46 11.91
CA GLN A 40 -9.66 -6.74 10.66
C GLN A 40 -9.20 -7.57 9.45
N PRO A 41 -10.04 -7.73 8.41
CA PRO A 41 -9.67 -8.48 7.21
C PRO A 41 -8.64 -7.71 6.38
N SER A 42 -7.75 -8.45 5.71
CA SER A 42 -6.81 -7.90 4.74
C SER A 42 -7.55 -7.20 3.59
N PHE A 43 -6.99 -6.08 3.14
CA PHE A 43 -7.48 -5.34 1.99
C PHE A 43 -6.34 -4.69 1.23
N ALA A 44 -6.61 -4.27 0.00
CA ALA A 44 -5.69 -3.48 -0.80
C ALA A 44 -6.42 -2.32 -1.46
N TYR A 45 -5.68 -1.26 -1.74
CA TYR A 45 -6.21 -0.10 -2.42
C TYR A 45 -5.19 0.50 -3.37
N THR A 46 -5.66 1.19 -4.39
CA THR A 46 -4.79 1.95 -5.31
C THR A 46 -4.46 3.32 -4.73
N VAL A 47 -3.31 3.87 -5.13
CA VAL A 47 -2.87 5.23 -4.83
C VAL A 47 -2.37 5.87 -6.11
N GLY A 48 -2.94 7.02 -6.49
CA GLY A 48 -2.48 7.84 -7.62
C GLY A 48 -3.35 7.74 -8.87
N LEU A 49 -4.38 6.87 -8.88
CA LEU A 49 -5.34 6.82 -10.00
C LEU A 49 -6.14 8.12 -10.11
N THR A 50 -6.42 8.76 -8.97
CA THR A 50 -7.14 10.05 -8.95
C THR A 50 -6.41 11.14 -9.73
N ASP A 51 -5.08 11.18 -9.64
CA ASP A 51 -4.24 12.15 -10.37
C ASP A 51 -4.29 11.91 -11.89
N ALA A 52 -4.66 10.70 -12.31
CA ALA A 52 -4.91 10.32 -13.70
C ALA A 52 -6.38 10.47 -14.13
N GLY A 53 -7.25 11.03 -13.29
CA GLY A 53 -8.69 11.18 -13.56
C GLY A 53 -9.48 9.87 -13.46
N LEU A 54 -8.94 8.87 -12.78
CA LEU A 54 -9.55 7.55 -12.58
C LEU A 54 -9.93 7.36 -11.10
N PRO A 55 -10.96 6.54 -10.79
CA PRO A 55 -11.31 6.27 -9.40
C PRO A 55 -10.26 5.40 -8.71
N GLU A 56 -10.03 5.63 -7.42
CA GLU A 56 -9.31 4.66 -6.59
C GLU A 56 -10.18 3.43 -6.34
N LEU A 57 -9.54 2.27 -6.31
CA LEU A 57 -10.19 0.99 -6.07
C LEU A 57 -9.79 0.47 -4.70
N VAL A 58 -10.74 -0.14 -3.99
CA VAL A 58 -10.49 -0.88 -2.74
C VAL A 58 -10.98 -2.31 -2.94
N VAL A 59 -10.08 -3.28 -2.69
CA VAL A 59 -10.37 -4.71 -2.74
C VAL A 59 -10.27 -5.28 -1.33
N THR A 60 -11.35 -5.88 -0.85
CA THR A 60 -11.42 -6.54 0.46
C THR A 60 -11.53 -8.06 0.30
N GLY A 61 -11.38 -8.81 1.39
CA GLY A 61 -11.45 -10.27 1.35
C GLY A 61 -10.22 -10.93 0.71
N LEU A 62 -9.08 -10.25 0.75
CA LEU A 62 -7.83 -10.82 0.27
C LEU A 62 -7.47 -12.05 1.12
N ARG A 63 -7.18 -13.18 0.45
CA ARG A 63 -6.65 -14.36 1.16
C ARG A 63 -5.28 -14.00 1.70
N GLU A 64 -5.00 -14.39 2.95
CA GLU A 64 -3.66 -14.28 3.49
C GLU A 64 -2.67 -15.01 2.58
N ARG A 65 -1.64 -14.29 2.17
CA ARG A 65 -0.58 -14.84 1.32
C ARG A 65 0.24 -15.79 2.18
N ARG A 66 -0.05 -17.10 2.09
CA ARG A 66 0.75 -18.14 2.74
C ARG A 66 2.17 -18.09 2.14
N SER A 67 3.15 -17.84 3.00
CA SER A 67 4.59 -17.93 2.70
C SER A 67 5.03 -19.38 2.58
#